data_AF-A0A3E2NCD0-F1
#
_entry.id   AF-A0A3E2NCD0-F1
#
_cell.length_a   1.000
_cell.length_b   1.000
_cell.length_c   1.000
_cell.angle_alpha   90.00
_cell.angle_beta   90.00
_cell.angle_gamma   90.00
#
_symmetry.space_group_name_H-M   'P 1'
#
loop_
_entity.id
_entity.type
_entity.pdbx_description
1 polymer ?
#
loop_
_entity_poly.entity_id
_entity_poly.type
_entity_poly.pdbx_seq_one_letter_code
_entity_poly.pdbx_strand_id
1 'polypeptide(L)'
;MKRLKRLVTFVSALGVLTASIPFATMAATVKTITSVTINVGLEEISNGDTLPSETSFSTTSESGNYVYTNNNRYEVSDLDWITSDSKEMKIGSEPKMKVTLHATDADEYAFKGGYQSSNITIKGGTYVSSNRSGTDTLYVTFTFKPIKGTYDSPEDADWKDSGFGNARWSEPDNGSGAYDVYLYRGSSLIKKVEKLKATSYNFYPYMTKAGTYSFKVRTVPYSSTEDKYGKNSDWTESGEVYVPQEKVSDGSGQDSGTASTGAVGWIKNGNSWSYRYPDGTYLKNNWSKINNIWYLFDGNGVMLTGWQQKGDKTYYFNSDGAMLTGWYKSDNKWYYLNPSTTNGVEGALITGWISYNNKWYYADSKGVMQEGWKQIDGNWFYFYPGEGSKAVNTNISGFAIDGEGIWRK
;
A
#
# COMPACT_ATOMS: atom_id res chain seq x y z
N MET A 1 42.47 -30.10 -99.38
CA MET A 1 42.74 -28.72 -99.89
C MET A 1 41.70 -28.42 -100.98
N LYS A 2 41.14 -27.19 -101.06
CA LYS A 2 39.99 -26.79 -101.94
C LYS A 2 38.66 -27.48 -101.51
N ARG A 3 37.55 -26.75 -101.24
CA ARG A 3 36.59 -26.08 -102.17
C ARG A 3 35.93 -27.08 -103.14
N LEU A 4 34.61 -27.12 -103.39
CA LEU A 4 33.45 -26.24 -103.08
C LEU A 4 32.24 -27.17 -102.70
N LYS A 5 30.93 -26.88 -102.61
CA LYS A 5 29.99 -25.77 -102.93
C LYS A 5 28.69 -25.95 -102.09
N ARG A 6 27.78 -24.95 -102.06
CA ARG A 6 26.39 -25.10 -101.56
C ARG A 6 25.52 -25.87 -102.56
N LEU A 7 24.49 -26.56 -102.07
CA LEU A 7 23.22 -26.77 -102.79
C LEU A 7 22.05 -26.50 -101.83
N VAL A 8 20.91 -26.05 -102.36
CA VAL A 8 19.65 -25.86 -101.63
C VAL A 8 18.60 -26.69 -102.34
N THR A 9 17.79 -27.44 -101.59
CA THR A 9 16.56 -28.07 -102.06
C THR A 9 15.48 -27.93 -100.98
N PHE A 10 14.22 -27.97 -101.39
CA PHE A 10 13.06 -27.43 -100.65
C PHE A 10 11.91 -28.46 -100.75
N VAL A 11 10.93 -28.41 -99.84
CA VAL A 11 9.76 -29.32 -99.78
C VAL A 11 10.20 -30.77 -99.38
N SER A 12 9.45 -31.58 -98.62
CA SER A 12 8.03 -31.56 -98.26
C SER A 12 7.79 -31.75 -96.76
N ALA A 13 6.73 -31.12 -96.25
CA ALA A 13 6.16 -31.47 -94.95
C ALA A 13 5.11 -32.58 -95.10
N LEU A 14 5.02 -33.46 -94.11
CA LEU A 14 3.82 -34.28 -93.86
C LEU A 14 3.57 -34.28 -92.35
N GLY A 15 2.49 -33.62 -91.92
CA GLY A 15 2.23 -33.39 -90.50
C GLY A 15 1.48 -34.55 -89.85
N VAL A 16 1.98 -35.02 -88.71
CA VAL A 16 1.15 -35.79 -87.76
C VAL A 16 0.52 -34.79 -86.79
N LEU A 17 -0.78 -34.55 -86.97
CA LEU A 17 -1.53 -33.56 -86.19
C LEU A 17 -1.91 -34.15 -84.82
N THR A 18 -0.94 -34.27 -83.91
CA THR A 18 -1.22 -34.62 -82.50
C THR A 18 -1.99 -33.48 -81.87
N ALA A 19 -3.31 -33.66 -81.73
CA ALA A 19 -4.18 -32.72 -81.02
C ALA A 19 -3.87 -32.76 -79.51
N SER A 20 -2.83 -32.03 -79.10
CA SER A 20 -2.60 -31.69 -77.71
C SER A 20 -3.72 -30.76 -77.26
N ILE A 21 -4.83 -31.34 -76.80
CA ILE A 21 -5.85 -30.61 -76.06
C ILE A 21 -5.11 -30.01 -74.86
N PRO A 22 -5.03 -28.67 -74.73
CA PRO A 22 -4.55 -28.10 -73.49
C PRO A 22 -5.56 -28.50 -72.42
N PHE A 23 -5.15 -29.33 -71.47
CA PHE A 23 -5.86 -29.40 -70.19
C PHE A 23 -5.72 -28.02 -69.56
N ALA A 24 -6.69 -27.16 -69.85
CA ALA A 24 -6.92 -25.94 -69.10
C ALA A 24 -7.29 -26.38 -67.70
N THR A 25 -6.27 -26.50 -66.83
CA THR A 25 -6.46 -26.63 -65.40
C THR A 25 -7.24 -25.41 -64.96
N MET A 26 -8.54 -25.60 -64.77
CA MET A 26 -9.45 -24.61 -64.17
C MET A 26 -9.08 -24.47 -62.70
N ALA A 27 -7.92 -23.88 -62.44
CA ALA A 27 -7.60 -23.36 -61.13
C ALA A 27 -8.66 -22.30 -60.82
N ALA A 28 -9.56 -22.63 -59.88
CA ALA A 28 -10.56 -21.68 -59.43
C ALA A 28 -9.84 -20.43 -58.92
N THR A 29 -10.26 -19.26 -59.39
CA THR A 29 -9.61 -18.00 -59.01
C THR A 29 -9.99 -17.66 -57.57
N VAL A 30 -9.22 -18.20 -56.63
CA VAL A 30 -9.43 -18.10 -55.18
C VAL A 30 -9.66 -16.63 -54.79
N LYS A 31 -10.82 -16.35 -54.18
CA LYS A 31 -11.32 -15.03 -53.88
C LYS A 31 -10.60 -14.46 -52.65
N THR A 32 -9.53 -13.71 -52.89
CA THR A 32 -8.75 -13.06 -51.83
C THR A 32 -9.62 -12.23 -50.89
N ILE A 33 -9.62 -12.59 -49.60
CA ILE A 33 -10.14 -11.78 -48.50
C ILE A 33 -9.15 -10.62 -48.30
N THR A 34 -9.55 -9.39 -48.62
CA THR A 34 -8.65 -8.21 -48.58
C THR A 34 -8.77 -7.38 -47.30
N SER A 35 -9.90 -7.52 -46.59
CA SER A 35 -10.19 -6.92 -45.29
C SER A 35 -10.98 -7.89 -44.42
N VAL A 36 -10.93 -7.69 -43.11
CA VAL A 36 -11.64 -8.48 -42.09
C VAL A 36 -12.40 -7.53 -41.17
N THR A 37 -13.65 -7.83 -40.89
CA THR A 37 -14.44 -7.26 -39.78
C THR A 37 -14.81 -8.37 -38.80
N ILE A 38 -14.67 -8.08 -37.51
CA ILE A 38 -15.08 -8.94 -36.39
C ILE A 38 -15.92 -8.07 -35.46
N ASN A 39 -17.07 -8.57 -35.00
CA ASN A 39 -17.89 -7.90 -33.99
C ASN A 39 -17.65 -8.61 -32.66
N VAL A 40 -17.32 -7.85 -31.62
CA VAL A 40 -16.91 -8.37 -30.30
C VAL A 40 -17.67 -7.68 -29.18
N GLY A 41 -18.22 -8.48 -28.28
CA GLY A 41 -19.06 -8.06 -27.17
C GLY A 41 -18.72 -8.87 -25.92
N LEU A 42 -18.71 -8.18 -24.79
CA LEU A 42 -18.52 -8.71 -23.46
C LEU A 42 -19.64 -8.10 -22.62
N GLU A 43 -20.30 -8.91 -21.81
CA GLU A 43 -21.29 -8.43 -20.85
C GLU A 43 -20.59 -7.55 -19.78
N GLU A 44 -21.36 -6.82 -18.96
CA GLU A 44 -20.75 -5.94 -17.97
C GLU A 44 -20.09 -6.76 -16.84
N ILE A 45 -18.76 -6.77 -16.85
CA ILE A 45 -17.88 -7.39 -15.85
C ILE A 45 -17.48 -6.31 -14.84
N SER A 46 -17.61 -6.61 -13.55
CA SER A 46 -17.32 -5.71 -12.43
C SER A 46 -15.83 -5.73 -12.05
N ASN A 47 -15.47 -4.88 -11.09
CA ASN A 47 -14.16 -4.91 -10.45
C ASN A 47 -14.06 -6.16 -9.55
N GLY A 48 -13.09 -7.04 -9.80
CA GLY A 48 -12.93 -8.33 -9.12
C GLY A 48 -13.50 -9.53 -9.86
N ASP A 49 -14.48 -9.34 -10.76
CA ASP A 49 -15.09 -10.43 -11.52
C ASP A 49 -14.08 -11.14 -12.42
N THR A 50 -14.25 -12.45 -12.60
CA THR A 50 -13.39 -13.25 -13.48
C THR A 50 -13.91 -13.28 -14.92
N LEU A 51 -13.00 -13.29 -15.90
CA LEU A 51 -13.37 -13.43 -17.31
C LEU A 51 -14.19 -14.71 -17.59
N PRO A 52 -15.30 -14.63 -18.36
CA PRO A 52 -16.12 -15.78 -18.71
C PRO A 52 -15.36 -16.75 -19.63
N SER A 53 -15.68 -18.04 -19.61
CA SER A 53 -15.00 -19.00 -20.49
C SER A 53 -15.32 -18.74 -21.96
N GLU A 54 -14.32 -19.00 -22.78
CA GLU A 54 -14.30 -18.92 -24.24
C GLU A 54 -15.48 -19.69 -24.87
N THR A 55 -15.92 -20.79 -24.26
CA THR A 55 -17.08 -21.58 -24.72
C THR A 55 -18.45 -20.95 -24.44
N SER A 56 -18.54 -19.84 -23.70
CA SER A 56 -19.79 -19.08 -23.51
C SER A 56 -19.98 -17.96 -24.53
N PHE A 57 -19.06 -17.80 -25.49
CA PHE A 57 -19.16 -16.76 -26.52
C PHE A 57 -20.00 -17.24 -27.71
N SER A 58 -20.98 -16.43 -28.11
CA SER A 58 -21.68 -16.59 -29.38
C SER A 58 -20.74 -16.28 -30.54
N THR A 59 -20.47 -17.28 -31.39
CA THR A 59 -19.66 -17.14 -32.62
C THR A 59 -20.49 -16.83 -33.87
N THR A 60 -21.81 -16.66 -33.71
CA THR A 60 -22.76 -16.52 -34.84
C THR A 60 -23.68 -15.29 -34.75
N SER A 61 -23.80 -14.66 -33.58
CA SER A 61 -24.78 -13.58 -33.35
C SER A 61 -24.42 -12.65 -32.20
N GLU A 62 -24.95 -11.43 -32.23
CA GLU A 62 -24.88 -10.45 -31.13
C GLU A 62 -25.86 -10.86 -30.00
N SER A 63 -25.41 -11.76 -29.13
CA SER A 63 -26.17 -12.25 -27.97
C SER A 63 -25.22 -12.69 -26.86
N GLY A 64 -25.46 -12.23 -25.62
CA GLY A 64 -24.57 -12.43 -24.48
C GLY A 64 -23.15 -11.93 -24.74
N ASN A 65 -22.16 -12.68 -24.28
CA ASN A 65 -20.77 -12.53 -24.73
C ASN A 65 -20.66 -13.04 -26.18
N TYR A 66 -20.00 -12.30 -27.08
CA TYR A 66 -19.95 -12.67 -28.50
C TYR A 66 -18.63 -12.28 -29.19
N VAL A 67 -18.19 -13.12 -30.13
CA VAL A 67 -17.11 -12.82 -31.09
C VAL A 67 -17.49 -13.47 -32.40
N TYR A 68 -18.06 -12.71 -33.34
CA TYR A 68 -18.64 -13.26 -34.57
C TYR A 68 -18.38 -12.41 -35.81
N THR A 69 -18.54 -13.01 -36.99
CA THR A 69 -18.28 -12.38 -38.30
C THR A 69 -19.56 -12.28 -39.13
N ASN A 70 -19.79 -11.12 -39.75
CA ASN A 70 -20.97 -10.87 -40.60
C ASN A 70 -20.62 -11.04 -42.09
N ASN A 71 -20.15 -12.23 -42.50
CA ASN A 71 -19.97 -12.58 -43.92
C ASN A 71 -19.97 -14.10 -44.16
N ASN A 72 -19.82 -14.52 -45.42
CA ASN A 72 -19.88 -15.90 -45.90
C ASN A 72 -18.53 -16.45 -46.41
N ARG A 73 -17.41 -15.76 -46.15
CA ARG A 73 -16.06 -16.07 -46.66
C ARG A 73 -15.11 -16.55 -45.56
N TYR A 74 -15.35 -16.14 -44.32
CA TYR A 74 -14.61 -16.61 -43.17
C TYR A 74 -15.46 -16.58 -41.89
N GLU A 75 -15.26 -17.59 -41.05
CA GLU A 75 -15.96 -17.83 -39.80
C GLU A 75 -15.00 -17.83 -38.60
N VAL A 76 -15.56 -17.75 -37.38
CA VAL A 76 -14.83 -17.87 -36.12
C VAL A 76 -14.81 -19.34 -35.73
N SER A 77 -13.62 -19.95 -35.69
CA SER A 77 -13.47 -21.36 -35.30
C SER A 77 -13.16 -21.55 -33.83
N ASP A 78 -12.44 -20.59 -33.23
CA ASP A 78 -11.72 -20.77 -31.96
C ASP A 78 -11.37 -19.42 -31.32
N LEU A 79 -11.30 -19.39 -29.99
CA LEU A 79 -11.16 -18.22 -29.14
C LEU A 79 -10.24 -18.55 -27.95
N ASP A 80 -9.15 -17.81 -27.79
CA ASP A 80 -8.25 -17.89 -26.62
C ASP A 80 -8.23 -16.56 -25.85
N TRP A 81 -8.44 -16.60 -24.53
CA TRP A 81 -7.99 -15.51 -23.68
C TRP A 81 -6.46 -15.44 -23.64
N ILE A 82 -5.91 -14.25 -23.86
CA ILE A 82 -4.48 -13.94 -23.70
C ILE A 82 -4.24 -12.75 -22.75
N THR A 83 -5.25 -12.44 -21.93
CA THR A 83 -5.09 -11.61 -20.73
C THR A 83 -4.22 -12.39 -19.72
N SER A 84 -3.22 -11.75 -19.13
CA SER A 84 -2.23 -12.41 -18.28
C SER A 84 -2.79 -12.84 -16.93
N ASP A 85 -2.62 -14.13 -16.63
CA ASP A 85 -2.44 -14.75 -15.30
C ASP A 85 -3.56 -14.55 -14.26
N SER A 86 -3.89 -13.32 -13.88
CA SER A 86 -5.03 -13.01 -13.01
C SER A 86 -6.33 -13.08 -13.80
N LYS A 87 -7.16 -14.10 -13.54
CA LYS A 87 -8.50 -14.19 -14.13
C LYS A 87 -9.45 -13.07 -13.64
N GLU A 88 -9.23 -12.57 -12.42
CA GLU A 88 -9.91 -11.38 -11.88
C GLU A 88 -9.54 -10.13 -12.68
N MET A 89 -10.55 -9.38 -13.13
CA MET A 89 -10.34 -8.08 -13.77
C MET A 89 -10.41 -6.96 -12.75
N LYS A 90 -9.40 -6.09 -12.72
CA LYS A 90 -9.44 -4.84 -11.94
C LYS A 90 -9.77 -3.66 -12.85
N ILE A 91 -10.35 -2.60 -12.30
CA ILE A 91 -10.75 -1.37 -13.04
C ILE A 91 -9.65 -0.88 -13.99
N GLY A 92 -10.04 -0.58 -15.23
CA GLY A 92 -9.14 -0.10 -16.28
C GLY A 92 -8.34 -1.19 -17.01
N SER A 93 -8.44 -2.46 -16.60
CA SER A 93 -7.89 -3.59 -17.36
C SER A 93 -8.56 -3.67 -18.74
N GLU A 94 -7.79 -3.99 -19.78
CA GLU A 94 -8.29 -4.28 -21.13
C GLU A 94 -8.18 -5.79 -21.40
N PRO A 95 -9.27 -6.56 -21.30
CA PRO A 95 -9.27 -8.00 -21.60
C PRO A 95 -8.82 -8.24 -23.04
N LYS A 96 -7.89 -9.16 -23.25
CA LYS A 96 -7.24 -9.38 -24.55
C LYS A 96 -7.48 -10.80 -25.03
N MET A 97 -8.01 -10.92 -26.25
CA MET A 97 -8.39 -12.21 -26.84
C MET A 97 -7.73 -12.37 -28.21
N LYS A 98 -7.33 -13.60 -28.51
CA LYS A 98 -6.92 -14.05 -29.84
C LYS A 98 -8.07 -14.88 -30.42
N VAL A 99 -8.62 -14.43 -31.54
CA VAL A 99 -9.60 -15.19 -32.33
C VAL A 99 -8.93 -15.84 -33.52
N THR A 100 -9.27 -17.09 -33.79
CA THR A 100 -8.88 -17.82 -34.99
C THR A 100 -10.02 -17.73 -36.02
N LEU A 101 -9.70 -17.27 -37.22
CA LEU A 101 -10.62 -17.20 -38.35
C LEU A 101 -10.20 -18.21 -39.43
N HIS A 102 -11.15 -19.01 -39.91
CA HIS A 102 -10.95 -19.91 -41.05
C HIS A 102 -11.76 -19.46 -42.26
N ALA A 103 -11.23 -19.70 -43.46
CA ALA A 103 -11.98 -19.60 -44.70
C ALA A 103 -13.13 -20.62 -44.70
N THR A 104 -14.35 -20.20 -45.05
CA THR A 104 -15.54 -21.07 -45.09
C THR A 104 -15.48 -22.13 -46.19
N ASP A 105 -14.67 -21.87 -47.22
CA ASP A 105 -14.25 -22.79 -48.26
C ASP A 105 -12.82 -22.39 -48.64
N ALA A 106 -11.87 -23.32 -48.51
CA ALA A 106 -10.44 -23.06 -48.73
C ALA A 106 -10.03 -23.13 -50.21
N ASP A 107 -10.86 -23.71 -51.08
CA ASP A 107 -10.69 -23.69 -52.53
C ASP A 107 -11.35 -22.43 -53.15
N GLU A 108 -12.40 -21.89 -52.52
CA GLU A 108 -13.03 -20.62 -52.95
C GLU A 108 -12.41 -19.36 -52.31
N TYR A 109 -11.93 -19.38 -51.05
CA TYR A 109 -11.46 -18.19 -50.33
C TYR A 109 -10.05 -18.34 -49.72
N ALA A 110 -9.28 -17.24 -49.71
CA ALA A 110 -7.99 -17.18 -49.05
C ALA A 110 -7.72 -15.80 -48.41
N PHE A 111 -7.14 -15.81 -47.22
CA PHE A 111 -6.61 -14.61 -46.55
C PHE A 111 -5.35 -14.11 -47.27
N LYS A 112 -5.28 -12.81 -47.58
CA LYS A 112 -4.08 -12.19 -48.20
C LYS A 112 -2.85 -12.32 -47.30
N GLY A 113 -1.65 -12.18 -47.88
CA GLY A 113 -0.37 -12.43 -47.19
C GLY A 113 -0.03 -11.57 -45.95
N GLY A 114 -0.79 -10.51 -45.65
CA GLY A 114 -0.53 -9.68 -44.46
C GLY A 114 -1.65 -8.70 -44.14
N TYR A 115 -1.92 -8.51 -42.85
CA TYR A 115 -2.98 -7.65 -42.32
C TYR A 115 -2.44 -6.62 -41.32
N GLN A 116 -3.21 -5.55 -41.11
CA GLN A 116 -2.91 -4.45 -40.20
C GLN A 116 -4.20 -3.66 -39.91
N SER A 117 -4.15 -2.70 -38.98
CA SER A 117 -5.30 -1.89 -38.54
C SER A 117 -6.09 -1.21 -39.67
N SER A 118 -5.45 -0.86 -40.80
CA SER A 118 -6.13 -0.28 -41.98
C SER A 118 -7.07 -1.25 -42.72
N ASN A 119 -7.13 -2.52 -42.31
CA ASN A 119 -7.92 -3.56 -42.96
C ASN A 119 -8.40 -4.68 -42.01
N ILE A 120 -8.22 -4.51 -40.70
CA ILE A 120 -8.93 -5.27 -39.67
C ILE A 120 -9.77 -4.29 -38.85
N THR A 121 -11.10 -4.46 -38.92
CA THR A 121 -12.06 -3.67 -38.15
C THR A 121 -12.59 -4.53 -37.00
N ILE A 122 -12.22 -4.19 -35.77
CA ILE A 122 -12.84 -4.74 -34.56
C ILE A 122 -13.97 -3.79 -34.17
N LYS A 123 -15.22 -4.26 -34.25
CA LYS A 123 -16.39 -3.53 -33.75
C LYS A 123 -16.63 -3.92 -32.30
N GLY A 124 -16.50 -2.97 -31.38
CA GLY A 124 -16.69 -3.19 -29.93
C GLY A 124 -15.39 -3.30 -29.13
N GLY A 125 -14.23 -3.41 -29.80
CA GLY A 125 -12.90 -3.50 -29.20
C GLY A 125 -11.81 -2.86 -30.08
N THR A 126 -10.54 -3.07 -29.76
CA THR A 126 -9.37 -2.45 -30.41
C THR A 126 -8.45 -3.51 -31.03
N TYR A 127 -8.05 -3.34 -32.29
CA TYR A 127 -7.07 -4.21 -32.94
C TYR A 127 -5.68 -4.09 -32.29
N VAL A 128 -5.04 -5.23 -32.00
CA VAL A 128 -3.68 -5.31 -31.44
C VAL A 128 -2.70 -5.85 -32.47
N SER A 129 -2.96 -7.05 -33.02
CA SER A 129 -2.07 -7.72 -33.97
C SER A 129 -2.82 -8.77 -34.80
N SER A 130 -2.18 -9.31 -35.83
CA SER A 130 -2.69 -10.45 -36.59
C SER A 130 -1.53 -11.25 -37.19
N ASN A 131 -1.75 -12.54 -37.39
CA ASN A 131 -0.79 -13.46 -38.01
C ASN A 131 -1.54 -14.48 -38.87
N ARG A 132 -1.07 -14.74 -40.10
CA ARG A 132 -1.70 -15.71 -41.01
C ARG A 132 -0.95 -17.04 -40.96
N SER A 133 -1.69 -18.14 -40.88
CA SER A 133 -1.17 -19.49 -41.11
C SER A 133 -1.76 -20.03 -42.42
N GLY A 134 -0.95 -20.69 -43.24
CA GLY A 134 -1.38 -21.16 -44.56
C GLY A 134 -1.95 -20.03 -45.44
N THR A 135 -3.04 -20.34 -46.14
CA THR A 135 -3.86 -19.39 -46.93
C THR A 135 -5.28 -19.25 -46.38
N ASP A 136 -5.70 -20.22 -45.58
CA ASP A 136 -7.06 -20.47 -45.08
C ASP A 136 -7.27 -20.03 -43.63
N THR A 137 -6.20 -19.72 -42.88
CA THR A 137 -6.27 -19.41 -41.44
C THR A 137 -5.69 -18.04 -41.10
N LEU A 138 -6.42 -17.22 -40.33
CA LEU A 138 -5.94 -15.94 -39.80
C LEU A 138 -6.21 -15.81 -38.30
N TYR A 139 -5.15 -15.68 -37.51
CA TYR A 139 -5.24 -15.27 -36.11
C TYR A 139 -5.33 -13.75 -36.01
N VAL A 140 -6.27 -13.23 -35.22
CA VAL A 140 -6.42 -11.80 -34.92
C VAL A 140 -6.45 -11.60 -33.42
N THR A 141 -5.60 -10.70 -32.91
CA THR A 141 -5.59 -10.30 -31.50
C THR A 141 -6.24 -8.94 -31.34
N PHE A 142 -7.12 -8.80 -30.36
CA PHE A 142 -7.78 -7.55 -30.02
C PHE A 142 -7.94 -7.39 -28.50
N THR A 143 -8.16 -6.16 -28.03
CA THR A 143 -8.67 -5.90 -26.68
C THR A 143 -10.17 -5.58 -26.72
N PHE A 144 -10.91 -6.01 -25.70
CA PHE A 144 -12.23 -5.48 -25.38
C PHE A 144 -12.09 -4.07 -24.79
N LYS A 145 -13.23 -3.39 -24.55
CA LYS A 145 -13.24 -2.10 -23.84
C LYS A 145 -12.64 -2.26 -22.43
N PRO A 146 -11.94 -1.23 -21.90
CA PRO A 146 -11.49 -1.21 -20.52
C PRO A 146 -12.63 -1.46 -19.53
N ILE A 147 -12.39 -2.32 -18.55
CA ILE A 147 -13.31 -2.61 -17.45
C ILE A 147 -13.56 -1.35 -16.63
N LYS A 148 -14.83 -1.12 -16.26
CA LYS A 148 -15.27 0.03 -15.47
C LYS A 148 -15.94 -0.46 -14.20
N GLY A 149 -15.95 0.37 -13.16
CA GLY A 149 -16.61 0.01 -11.92
C GLY A 149 -16.63 1.15 -10.91
N THR A 150 -17.27 0.88 -9.79
CA THR A 150 -17.06 1.61 -8.54
C THR A 150 -16.08 0.81 -7.69
N TYR A 151 -15.19 1.45 -6.95
CA TYR A 151 -14.35 0.76 -5.97
C TYR A 151 -15.17 0.37 -4.74
N ASP A 152 -14.79 -0.74 -4.11
CA ASP A 152 -15.34 -1.13 -2.81
C ASP A 152 -14.91 -0.13 -1.71
N SER A 153 -15.81 0.15 -0.78
CA SER A 153 -15.53 0.98 0.42
C SER A 153 -14.88 0.14 1.52
N PRO A 154 -14.02 0.73 2.37
CA PRO A 154 -13.63 0.10 3.64
C PRO A 154 -14.86 -0.36 4.43
N GLU A 155 -14.84 -1.56 4.97
CA GLU A 155 -15.92 -2.08 5.83
C GLU A 155 -15.88 -1.35 7.18
N ASP A 156 -14.72 -1.35 7.84
CA ASP A 156 -14.45 -0.68 9.12
C ASP A 156 -13.65 0.62 8.98
N ALA A 157 -13.93 1.58 9.88
CA ALA A 157 -13.18 2.82 10.08
C ALA A 157 -13.19 3.24 11.57
N ASP A 158 -12.03 3.23 12.24
CA ASP A 158 -11.94 3.35 13.70
C ASP A 158 -10.84 4.27 14.21
N TRP A 159 -11.02 4.74 15.44
CA TRP A 159 -9.98 5.34 16.26
C TRP A 159 -9.27 4.27 17.10
N LYS A 160 -7.95 4.18 17.03
CA LYS A 160 -7.19 3.19 17.82
C LYS A 160 -7.02 3.63 19.29
N ASP A 161 -7.21 2.70 20.23
CA ASP A 161 -7.15 2.88 21.70
C ASP A 161 -5.88 3.58 22.25
N SER A 162 -4.78 3.62 21.49
CA SER A 162 -3.48 4.13 21.95
C SER A 162 -3.33 5.67 21.89
N GLY A 163 -4.37 6.41 21.49
CA GLY A 163 -4.46 7.86 21.67
C GLY A 163 -5.37 8.57 20.65
N PHE A 164 -5.83 9.78 20.99
CA PHE A 164 -6.65 10.63 20.12
C PHE A 164 -6.01 10.81 18.73
N GLY A 165 -6.84 10.87 17.69
CA GLY A 165 -6.42 11.21 16.33
C GLY A 165 -5.81 10.08 15.50
N ASN A 166 -5.59 8.89 16.05
CA ASN A 166 -5.09 7.73 15.28
C ASN A 166 -6.21 7.04 14.52
N ALA A 167 -6.50 7.50 13.30
CA ALA A 167 -7.50 6.91 12.41
C ALA A 167 -6.94 5.69 11.66
N ARG A 168 -7.73 4.63 11.53
CA ARG A 168 -7.42 3.41 10.77
C ARG A 168 -8.66 2.87 10.08
N TRP A 169 -8.50 2.21 8.94
CA TRP A 169 -9.58 1.55 8.22
C TRP A 169 -9.12 0.21 7.62
N SER A 170 -10.08 -0.59 7.16
CA SER A 170 -9.85 -1.83 6.42
C SER A 170 -9.44 -1.55 4.96
N GLU A 171 -8.72 -2.49 4.34
CA GLU A 171 -8.40 -2.46 2.91
C GLU A 171 -9.39 -3.36 2.16
N PRO A 172 -10.20 -2.84 1.21
CA PRO A 172 -11.19 -3.64 0.49
C PRO A 172 -10.54 -4.57 -0.55
N ASP A 173 -11.11 -5.77 -0.74
CA ASP A 173 -10.61 -6.79 -1.67
C ASP A 173 -10.47 -6.29 -3.12
N ASN A 174 -11.39 -5.42 -3.59
CA ASN A 174 -11.27 -4.74 -4.88
C ASN A 174 -11.01 -3.24 -4.73
N GLY A 175 -10.22 -2.84 -3.74
CA GLY A 175 -9.75 -1.47 -3.59
C GLY A 175 -8.62 -1.10 -4.57
N SER A 176 -8.35 0.20 -4.71
CA SER A 176 -7.11 0.73 -5.33
C SER A 176 -5.94 0.81 -4.32
N GLY A 177 -6.20 0.47 -3.05
CA GLY A 177 -5.36 0.78 -1.90
C GLY A 177 -5.03 2.27 -1.76
N ALA A 178 -5.86 3.17 -2.30
CA ALA A 178 -5.69 4.62 -2.26
C ALA A 178 -6.98 5.28 -1.76
N TYR A 179 -6.86 6.24 -0.84
CA TYR A 179 -8.02 6.74 -0.08
C TYR A 179 -8.11 8.27 0.01
N ASP A 180 -9.34 8.79 -0.02
CA ASP A 180 -9.61 10.10 0.57
C ASP A 180 -9.98 9.89 2.05
N VAL A 181 -9.44 10.71 2.94
CA VAL A 181 -9.64 10.60 4.40
C VAL A 181 -9.87 12.00 4.98
N TYR A 182 -11.08 12.28 5.45
CA TYR A 182 -11.53 13.61 5.86
C TYR A 182 -11.88 13.63 7.35
N LEU A 183 -11.23 14.53 8.11
CA LEU A 183 -11.47 14.76 9.54
C LEU A 183 -12.58 15.79 9.75
N TYR A 184 -13.53 15.48 10.63
CA TYR A 184 -14.62 16.36 11.04
C TYR A 184 -14.58 16.63 12.54
N ARG A 185 -15.13 17.77 12.96
CA ARG A 185 -15.41 18.10 14.37
C ARG A 185 -16.85 18.60 14.49
N GLY A 186 -17.74 17.73 14.96
CA GLY A 186 -19.16 17.84 14.63
C GLY A 186 -19.34 17.93 13.10
N SER A 187 -20.21 18.81 12.62
CA SER A 187 -20.42 19.03 11.18
C SER A 187 -19.28 19.78 10.45
N SER A 188 -18.28 20.30 11.16
CA SER A 188 -17.20 21.09 10.55
C SER A 188 -16.06 20.22 10.02
N LEU A 189 -15.83 20.25 8.71
CA LEU A 189 -14.62 19.69 8.08
C LEU A 189 -13.36 20.43 8.57
N ILE A 190 -12.36 19.70 9.06
CA ILE A 190 -11.13 20.23 9.66
C ILE A 190 -9.90 19.98 8.77
N LYS A 191 -9.73 18.78 8.24
CA LYS A 191 -8.61 18.39 7.37
C LYS A 191 -9.08 17.44 6.29
N LYS A 192 -8.64 17.68 5.06
CA LYS A 192 -8.66 16.70 3.98
C LYS A 192 -7.28 16.04 3.83
N VAL A 193 -7.29 14.74 3.55
CA VAL A 193 -6.19 14.00 2.91
C VAL A 193 -6.80 13.34 1.68
N GLU A 194 -6.15 13.43 0.53
CA GLU A 194 -6.70 12.95 -0.76
C GLU A 194 -5.68 12.03 -1.45
N LYS A 195 -6.15 10.97 -2.11
CA LYS A 195 -5.31 9.92 -2.75
C LYS A 195 -4.17 9.34 -1.88
N LEU A 196 -4.41 9.13 -0.59
CA LEU A 196 -3.44 8.55 0.37
C LEU A 196 -3.23 7.04 0.12
N LYS A 197 -1.98 6.61 -0.10
CA LYS A 197 -1.58 5.19 -0.19
C LYS A 197 -1.20 4.60 1.19
N ALA A 198 -2.17 4.51 2.10
CA ALA A 198 -2.02 3.87 3.42
C ALA A 198 -3.41 3.51 4.00
N THR A 199 -3.47 2.64 5.01
CA THR A 199 -4.70 2.25 5.74
C THR A 199 -4.85 2.92 7.12
N SER A 200 -4.07 3.97 7.38
CA SER A 200 -4.14 4.77 8.62
C SER A 200 -3.61 6.18 8.42
N TYR A 201 -4.08 7.13 9.22
CA TYR A 201 -3.58 8.51 9.26
C TYR A 201 -3.65 9.10 10.67
N ASN A 202 -2.64 9.90 11.05
CA ASN A 202 -2.65 10.61 12.34
C ASN A 202 -3.23 12.02 12.17
N PHE A 203 -4.49 12.18 12.59
CA PHE A 203 -5.21 13.44 12.63
C PHE A 203 -4.95 14.29 13.88
N TYR A 204 -4.24 13.78 14.90
CA TYR A 204 -4.04 14.50 16.16
C TYR A 204 -3.48 15.92 15.98
N PRO A 205 -2.49 16.22 15.10
CA PRO A 205 -2.04 17.59 14.85
C PRO A 205 -3.15 18.60 14.53
N TYR A 206 -4.26 18.15 13.93
CA TYR A 206 -5.39 18.99 13.55
C TYR A 206 -6.47 19.09 14.64
N MET A 207 -6.34 18.35 15.75
CA MET A 207 -7.27 18.33 16.86
C MET A 207 -7.01 19.47 17.87
N THR A 208 -6.93 20.72 17.40
CA THR A 208 -6.44 21.87 18.20
C THR A 208 -7.48 22.57 19.07
N LYS A 209 -8.70 22.03 19.17
CA LYS A 209 -9.81 22.61 19.94
C LYS A 209 -10.66 21.50 20.54
N ALA A 210 -11.20 21.70 21.74
CA ALA A 210 -12.11 20.72 22.33
C ALA A 210 -13.33 20.43 21.45
N GLY A 211 -13.88 19.22 21.56
CA GLY A 211 -15.10 18.79 20.86
C GLY A 211 -15.08 17.34 20.43
N THR A 212 -16.20 16.89 19.86
CA THR A 212 -16.35 15.57 19.26
C THR A 212 -15.80 15.57 17.83
N TYR A 213 -15.02 14.55 17.49
CA TYR A 213 -14.41 14.33 16.18
C TYR A 213 -14.82 12.98 15.58
N SER A 214 -15.03 12.93 14.28
CA SER A 214 -15.12 11.71 13.47
C SER A 214 -14.22 11.86 12.24
N PHE A 215 -13.96 10.77 11.51
CA PHE A 215 -13.43 10.87 10.16
C PHE A 215 -14.27 10.04 9.19
N LYS A 216 -14.23 10.42 7.92
CA LYS A 216 -14.78 9.63 6.81
C LYS A 216 -13.65 9.17 5.91
N VAL A 217 -13.75 7.95 5.39
CA VAL A 217 -12.80 7.37 4.44
C VAL A 217 -13.54 6.75 3.24
N ARG A 218 -12.92 6.79 2.06
CA ARG A 218 -13.39 6.09 0.86
C ARG A 218 -12.22 5.69 -0.03
N THR A 219 -12.37 4.61 -0.78
CA THR A 219 -11.42 4.20 -1.82
C THR A 219 -11.55 5.11 -3.04
N VAL A 220 -10.43 5.52 -3.66
CA VAL A 220 -10.41 6.42 -4.82
C VAL A 220 -9.46 5.96 -5.92
N PRO A 221 -9.72 6.30 -7.21
CA PRO A 221 -8.74 6.10 -8.28
C PRO A 221 -7.38 6.74 -7.97
N TYR A 222 -6.27 6.08 -8.30
CA TYR A 222 -4.92 6.64 -8.06
C TYR A 222 -4.24 7.12 -9.35
N SER A 223 -4.28 6.29 -10.40
CA SER A 223 -3.69 6.53 -11.71
C SER A 223 -4.69 7.14 -12.72
N SER A 224 -4.17 7.73 -13.79
CA SER A 224 -4.98 8.33 -14.87
C SER A 224 -5.87 7.34 -15.64
N THR A 225 -5.52 6.04 -15.63
CA THR A 225 -6.36 4.97 -16.18
C THR A 225 -7.56 4.72 -15.27
N GLU A 226 -7.33 4.63 -13.96
CA GLU A 226 -8.38 4.46 -12.97
C GLU A 226 -9.28 5.71 -12.89
N ASP A 227 -8.73 6.93 -12.93
CA ASP A 227 -9.47 8.20 -12.96
C ASP A 227 -10.45 8.30 -14.16
N LYS A 228 -10.22 7.50 -15.21
CA LYS A 228 -11.03 7.49 -16.44
C LYS A 228 -12.12 6.41 -16.47
N TYR A 229 -11.93 5.31 -15.73
CA TYR A 229 -12.80 4.12 -15.81
C TYR A 229 -13.39 3.68 -14.46
N GLY A 230 -12.79 4.09 -13.34
CA GLY A 230 -13.26 3.85 -11.99
C GLY A 230 -14.07 5.01 -11.43
N LYS A 231 -14.85 4.71 -10.40
CA LYS A 231 -15.52 5.68 -9.53
C LYS A 231 -15.10 5.42 -8.08
N ASN A 232 -14.95 6.49 -7.31
CA ASN A 232 -14.70 6.42 -5.87
C ASN A 232 -15.79 5.59 -5.17
N SER A 233 -15.44 4.88 -4.11
CA SER A 233 -16.42 4.20 -3.26
C SER A 233 -17.33 5.19 -2.54
N ASP A 234 -18.40 4.67 -1.94
CA ASP A 234 -19.11 5.37 -0.88
C ASP A 234 -18.21 5.62 0.35
N TRP A 235 -18.67 6.50 1.24
CA TRP A 235 -17.95 6.91 2.44
C TRP A 235 -18.27 6.00 3.63
N THR A 236 -17.25 5.33 4.14
CA THR A 236 -17.24 4.74 5.49
C THR A 236 -17.03 5.87 6.51
N GLU A 237 -17.81 5.92 7.59
CA GLU A 237 -17.67 6.92 8.66
C GLU A 237 -17.28 6.24 9.97
N SER A 238 -16.35 6.86 10.70
CA SER A 238 -15.87 6.33 11.97
C SER A 238 -16.82 6.57 13.12
N GLY A 239 -16.63 5.80 14.19
CA GLY A 239 -17.10 6.19 15.52
C GLY A 239 -16.62 7.59 15.94
N GLU A 240 -17.34 8.21 16.87
CA GLU A 240 -17.00 9.53 17.42
C GLU A 240 -15.98 9.43 18.57
N VAL A 241 -15.06 10.39 18.66
CA VAL A 241 -14.15 10.56 19.80
C VAL A 241 -14.22 11.99 20.35
N TYR A 242 -14.44 12.14 21.65
CA TYR A 242 -14.44 13.45 22.31
C TYR A 242 -13.04 13.82 22.81
N VAL A 243 -12.51 14.95 22.33
CA VAL A 243 -11.25 15.53 22.80
C VAL A 243 -11.56 16.66 23.79
N PRO A 244 -11.24 16.53 25.09
CA PRO A 244 -11.38 17.62 26.06
C PRO A 244 -10.24 18.65 25.92
N GLN A 245 -10.43 19.83 26.53
CA GLN A 245 -9.56 21.00 26.30
C GLN A 245 -8.10 20.81 26.74
N GLU A 246 -7.86 19.98 27.75
CA GLU A 246 -6.52 19.60 28.24
C GLU A 246 -5.87 18.44 27.46
N LYS A 247 -6.50 17.98 26.37
CA LYS A 247 -6.02 16.92 25.47
C LYS A 247 -6.00 17.35 23.99
N VAL A 248 -6.19 18.63 23.70
CA VAL A 248 -6.06 19.16 22.34
C VAL A 248 -4.60 19.15 21.89
N SER A 249 -4.37 19.08 20.58
CA SER A 249 -3.06 19.33 20.00
C SER A 249 -2.71 20.83 20.06
N ASP A 250 -1.43 21.12 20.20
CA ASP A 250 -0.84 22.46 20.04
C ASP A 250 -0.72 22.91 18.57
N GLY A 251 -1.04 22.04 17.61
CA GLY A 251 -0.86 22.26 16.17
C GLY A 251 0.49 21.81 15.62
N SER A 252 1.38 21.23 16.45
CA SER A 252 2.66 20.69 15.98
C SER A 252 2.47 19.49 15.05
N GLY A 253 3.23 19.46 13.95
CA GLY A 253 3.12 18.41 12.92
C GLY A 253 1.93 18.56 11.95
N GLN A 254 1.29 19.74 11.88
CA GLN A 254 0.33 20.02 10.81
C GLN A 254 1.06 20.21 9.47
N ASP A 255 0.80 19.31 8.52
CA ASP A 255 1.27 19.40 7.14
C ASP A 255 0.80 20.70 6.47
N SER A 256 1.78 21.47 5.98
CA SER A 256 1.64 22.78 5.33
C SER A 256 1.07 22.72 3.91
N GLY A 257 0.74 21.53 3.39
CA GLY A 257 0.08 21.33 2.10
C GLY A 257 0.95 20.66 1.04
N THR A 258 2.05 20.00 1.42
CA THR A 258 2.99 19.37 0.49
C THR A 258 3.08 17.88 0.77
N ALA A 259 2.11 17.12 0.23
CA ALA A 259 1.97 15.68 0.47
C ALA A 259 3.27 14.91 0.12
N SER A 260 3.91 14.32 1.14
CA SER A 260 5.24 13.75 1.03
C SER A 260 5.20 12.22 1.03
N THR A 261 5.30 11.61 -0.16
CA THR A 261 4.99 10.19 -0.50
C THR A 261 5.81 9.09 0.18
N GLY A 262 6.63 9.40 1.18
CA GLY A 262 7.31 8.40 2.01
C GLY A 262 6.43 7.83 3.13
N ALA A 263 6.90 6.74 3.75
CA ALA A 263 6.24 6.11 4.91
C ALA A 263 6.15 7.06 6.13
N VAL A 264 5.10 6.92 6.93
CA VAL A 264 4.76 7.81 8.06
C VAL A 264 4.85 7.04 9.38
N GLY A 265 5.23 7.72 10.46
CA GLY A 265 5.44 7.11 11.78
C GLY A 265 6.88 6.68 12.00
N TRP A 266 7.09 5.52 12.63
CA TRP A 266 8.42 5.04 12.99
C TRP A 266 9.21 4.52 11.77
N ILE A 267 10.28 5.22 11.43
CA ILE A 267 11.23 4.88 10.37
C ILE A 267 12.54 4.38 11.00
N LYS A 268 13.02 3.21 10.55
CA LYS A 268 14.31 2.66 10.97
C LYS A 268 15.36 2.88 9.89
N ASN A 269 16.43 3.60 10.21
CA ASN A 269 17.57 3.86 9.33
C ASN A 269 18.83 3.25 9.96
N GLY A 270 19.23 2.07 9.49
CA GLY A 270 20.30 1.28 10.12
C GLY A 270 19.92 0.88 11.56
N ASN A 271 20.71 1.33 12.54
CA ASN A 271 20.41 1.12 13.96
C ASN A 271 19.61 2.28 14.60
N SER A 272 19.39 3.38 13.88
CA SER A 272 18.66 4.55 14.39
C SER A 272 17.17 4.47 14.08
N TRP A 273 16.34 4.89 15.03
CA TRP A 273 14.91 5.12 14.82
C TRP A 273 14.63 6.62 14.74
N SER A 274 13.67 7.00 13.89
CA SER A 274 13.18 8.37 13.72
C SER A 274 11.67 8.34 13.56
N TYR A 275 10.97 9.41 13.95
CA TYR A 275 9.53 9.53 13.74
C TYR A 275 9.24 10.54 12.62
N ARG A 276 8.72 10.08 11.49
CA ARG A 276 8.39 10.88 10.30
C ARG A 276 6.92 11.29 10.32
N TYR A 277 6.66 12.58 10.19
CA TYR A 277 5.32 13.15 10.07
C TYR A 277 4.75 12.98 8.64
N PRO A 278 3.43 13.17 8.42
CA PRO A 278 2.81 13.08 7.09
C PRO A 278 3.39 14.04 6.04
N ASP A 279 3.83 15.23 6.47
CA ASP A 279 4.52 16.23 5.63
C ASP A 279 5.94 15.82 5.22
N GLY A 280 6.42 14.70 5.76
CA GLY A 280 7.76 14.16 5.54
C GLY A 280 8.88 14.80 6.31
N THR A 281 8.57 15.74 7.21
CA THR A 281 9.51 16.19 8.25
C THR A 281 9.66 15.10 9.32
N TYR A 282 10.62 15.29 10.24
CA TYR A 282 10.89 14.36 11.33
C TYR A 282 10.84 15.08 12.67
N LEU A 283 10.39 14.37 13.71
CA LEU A 283 10.37 14.86 15.08
C LEU A 283 11.80 15.04 15.59
N LYS A 284 12.16 16.27 15.97
CA LYS A 284 13.53 16.72 16.27
C LYS A 284 13.58 17.56 17.54
N ASN A 285 14.67 17.48 18.28
CA ASN A 285 15.01 18.24 19.49
C ASN A 285 13.99 18.19 20.65
N ASN A 286 12.91 17.42 20.54
CA ASN A 286 11.74 17.53 21.42
C ASN A 286 11.31 16.17 22.01
N TRP A 287 10.52 16.25 23.07
CA TRP A 287 9.75 15.15 23.61
C TRP A 287 8.58 14.80 22.69
N SER A 288 8.10 13.57 22.77
CA SER A 288 6.83 13.16 22.17
C SER A 288 6.21 12.01 22.95
N LYS A 289 4.87 12.03 23.12
CA LYS A 289 4.13 10.89 23.69
C LYS A 289 3.44 10.12 22.57
N ILE A 290 4.00 8.97 22.20
CA ILE A 290 3.57 8.16 21.06
C ILE A 290 3.01 6.86 21.64
N ASN A 291 1.75 6.50 21.31
CA ASN A 291 1.05 5.35 21.91
C ASN A 291 1.09 5.33 23.46
N ASN A 292 0.88 6.49 24.08
CA ASN A 292 0.99 6.74 25.53
C ASN A 292 2.38 6.44 26.18
N ILE A 293 3.43 6.23 25.38
CA ILE A 293 4.81 6.10 25.84
C ILE A 293 5.58 7.39 25.53
N TRP A 294 6.40 7.89 26.46
CA TRP A 294 7.26 9.05 26.25
C TRP A 294 8.56 8.66 25.54
N TYR A 295 8.93 9.45 24.54
CA TYR A 295 10.18 9.37 23.77
C TYR A 295 10.83 10.77 23.70
N LEU A 296 12.14 10.82 23.44
CA LEU A 296 12.90 12.06 23.23
C LEU A 296 13.77 11.93 21.98
N PHE A 297 13.86 13.00 21.18
CA PHE A 297 14.58 12.99 19.90
C PHE A 297 15.67 14.07 19.85
N ASP A 298 16.79 13.75 19.18
CA ASP A 298 17.91 14.66 18.96
C ASP A 298 17.65 15.68 17.83
N GLY A 299 18.62 16.56 17.55
CA GLY A 299 18.48 17.57 16.48
C GLY A 299 18.45 17.00 15.05
N ASN A 300 18.97 15.78 14.85
CA ASN A 300 18.91 15.08 13.58
C ASN A 300 17.54 14.40 13.37
N GLY A 301 16.84 14.09 14.45
CA GLY A 301 15.55 13.39 14.48
C GLY A 301 15.69 11.92 14.85
N VAL A 302 16.80 11.56 15.48
CA VAL A 302 17.06 10.22 16.02
C VAL A 302 16.49 10.13 17.43
N MET A 303 15.73 9.09 17.68
CA MET A 303 15.20 8.69 18.99
C MET A 303 16.36 8.36 19.94
N LEU A 304 16.34 8.97 21.11
CA LEU A 304 17.36 8.79 22.14
C LEU A 304 17.04 7.61 23.06
N THR A 305 18.10 6.94 23.52
CA THR A 305 18.06 5.78 24.42
C THR A 305 19.04 6.02 25.59
N GLY A 306 18.93 5.26 26.67
CA GLY A 306 19.80 5.34 27.85
C GLY A 306 19.57 6.59 28.70
N TRP A 307 20.57 6.96 29.49
CA TRP A 307 20.56 8.19 30.31
C TRP A 307 20.62 9.44 29.43
N GLN A 308 19.69 10.37 29.66
CA GLN A 308 19.59 11.63 28.91
C GLN A 308 19.30 12.79 29.86
N GLN A 309 20.00 13.91 29.68
CA GLN A 309 19.74 15.15 30.42
C GLN A 309 18.97 16.15 29.54
N LYS A 310 17.87 16.71 30.07
CA LYS A 310 17.08 17.75 29.40
C LYS A 310 16.82 18.88 30.38
N GLY A 311 17.54 19.99 30.19
CA GLY A 311 17.57 21.09 31.17
C GLY A 311 18.27 20.66 32.46
N ASP A 312 17.65 20.92 33.60
CA ASP A 312 18.15 20.54 34.93
C ASP A 312 17.67 19.14 35.39
N LYS A 313 16.97 18.40 34.54
CA LYS A 313 16.45 17.05 34.85
C LYS A 313 17.14 15.97 34.01
N THR A 314 17.33 14.82 34.65
CA THR A 314 17.88 13.60 34.04
C THR A 314 16.80 12.53 33.97
N TYR A 315 16.77 11.81 32.86
CA TYR A 315 15.79 10.77 32.53
C TYR A 315 16.51 9.52 32.03
N TYR A 316 15.84 8.38 32.01
CA TYR A 316 16.33 7.17 31.37
C TYR A 316 15.32 6.64 30.35
N PHE A 317 15.81 6.26 29.18
CA PHE A 317 15.06 5.60 28.13
C PHE A 317 15.61 4.19 27.93
N ASN A 318 14.75 3.20 27.70
CA ASN A 318 15.18 1.83 27.44
C ASN A 318 15.81 1.70 26.01
N SER A 319 16.06 0.45 25.57
CA SER A 319 16.62 0.17 24.23
C SER A 319 15.65 0.35 23.05
N ASP A 320 14.34 0.42 23.29
CA ASP A 320 13.31 0.76 22.28
C ASP A 320 12.89 2.24 22.32
N GLY A 321 13.52 3.03 23.20
CA GLY A 321 13.30 4.47 23.35
C GLY A 321 12.17 4.87 24.29
N ALA A 322 11.47 3.93 24.93
CA ALA A 322 10.49 4.23 25.95
C ALA A 322 11.15 4.79 27.22
N MET A 323 10.68 5.94 27.70
CA MET A 323 11.07 6.50 28.99
C MET A 323 10.64 5.57 30.13
N LEU A 324 11.57 5.27 31.05
CA LEU A 324 11.26 4.51 32.26
C LEU A 324 10.74 5.41 33.39
N THR A 325 9.91 4.81 34.24
CA THR A 325 9.49 5.34 35.54
C THR A 325 9.64 4.25 36.61
N GLY A 326 9.65 4.64 37.89
CA GLY A 326 9.88 3.73 39.01
C GLY A 326 11.36 3.36 39.21
N TRP A 327 11.60 2.18 39.75
CA TRP A 327 12.94 1.68 40.08
C TRP A 327 13.68 1.14 38.84
N TYR A 328 14.91 1.59 38.63
CA TYR A 328 15.81 1.13 37.58
C TYR A 328 17.14 0.67 38.18
N LYS A 329 17.69 -0.47 37.71
CA LYS A 329 18.98 -1.02 38.16
C LYS A 329 20.01 -1.01 37.03
N SER A 330 21.19 -0.47 37.30
CA SER A 330 22.32 -0.37 36.36
C SER A 330 23.65 -0.50 37.11
N ASP A 331 24.62 -1.25 36.61
CA ASP A 331 25.95 -1.45 37.24
C ASP A 331 25.90 -1.75 38.76
N ASN A 332 24.97 -2.64 39.14
CA ASN A 332 24.60 -3.00 40.51
C ASN A 332 24.14 -1.84 41.43
N LYS A 333 23.81 -0.66 40.88
CA LYS A 333 23.22 0.49 41.58
C LYS A 333 21.74 0.58 41.26
N TRP A 334 20.95 1.05 42.22
CA TRP A 334 19.54 1.39 42.03
C TRP A 334 19.35 2.90 41.88
N TYR A 335 18.40 3.26 41.02
CA TYR A 335 17.97 4.62 40.71
C TYR A 335 16.43 4.67 40.75
N TYR A 336 15.86 5.82 41.11
CA TYR A 336 14.41 6.01 41.11
C TYR A 336 14.00 7.16 40.20
N LEU A 337 13.22 6.84 39.17
CA LEU A 337 12.67 7.77 38.19
C LEU A 337 11.22 8.04 38.57
N ASN A 338 10.80 9.29 38.68
CA ASN A 338 9.52 9.65 39.27
C ASN A 338 8.32 9.05 38.49
N PRO A 339 7.49 8.17 39.09
CA PRO A 339 6.27 7.67 38.46
C PRO A 339 5.05 8.59 38.68
N SER A 340 5.18 9.67 39.46
CA SER A 340 4.07 10.59 39.73
C SER A 340 3.88 11.61 38.61
N THR A 341 2.64 11.75 38.17
CA THR A 341 2.16 12.82 37.28
C THR A 341 1.63 14.04 38.03
N THR A 342 1.65 14.03 39.37
CA THR A 342 1.10 15.10 40.23
C THR A 342 2.12 15.72 41.19
N ASN A 343 3.16 14.98 41.58
CA ASN A 343 4.24 15.45 42.45
C ASN A 343 5.58 15.39 41.68
N GLY A 344 6.19 16.55 41.41
CA GLY A 344 7.41 16.63 40.60
C GLY A 344 7.15 16.47 39.10
N VAL A 345 8.17 16.04 38.35
CA VAL A 345 8.10 15.83 36.88
C VAL A 345 8.13 14.32 36.60
N GLU A 346 7.23 13.81 35.76
CA GLU A 346 7.17 12.40 35.33
C GLU A 346 8.51 11.96 34.71
N GLY A 347 9.01 10.77 35.07
CA GLY A 347 10.26 10.19 34.56
C GLY A 347 11.57 10.81 35.05
N ALA A 348 11.53 11.96 35.73
CA ALA A 348 12.74 12.61 36.22
C ALA A 348 13.40 11.81 37.35
N LEU A 349 14.72 11.67 37.30
CA LEU A 349 15.54 11.06 38.34
C LEU A 349 15.42 11.82 39.67
N ILE A 350 15.06 11.10 40.74
CA ILE A 350 14.99 11.63 42.09
C ILE A 350 16.35 11.51 42.78
N THR A 351 16.75 12.60 43.44
CA THR A 351 17.83 12.64 44.43
C THR A 351 17.24 12.98 45.80
N GLY A 352 17.90 12.58 46.89
CA GLY A 352 17.38 12.74 48.25
C GLY A 352 16.32 11.71 48.62
N TRP A 353 15.34 12.13 49.44
CA TRP A 353 14.34 11.25 50.03
C TRP A 353 13.28 10.76 49.01
N ILE A 354 13.04 9.46 49.01
CA ILE A 354 12.06 8.77 48.15
C ILE A 354 11.05 8.06 49.06
N SER A 355 9.76 8.23 48.79
CA SER A 355 8.67 7.44 49.40
C SER A 355 8.07 6.50 48.37
N TYR A 356 8.03 5.21 48.67
CA TYR A 356 7.52 4.17 47.76
C TYR A 356 6.98 2.98 48.57
N ASN A 357 5.76 2.51 48.25
CA ASN A 357 5.08 1.40 48.94
C ASN A 357 5.15 1.46 50.48
N ASN A 358 4.83 2.64 51.05
CA ASN A 358 4.89 2.95 52.48
C ASN A 358 6.27 2.78 53.16
N LYS A 359 7.34 2.63 52.37
CA LYS A 359 8.74 2.64 52.81
C LYS A 359 9.45 3.90 52.33
N TRP A 360 10.46 4.32 53.08
CA TRP A 360 11.34 5.43 52.71
C TRP A 360 12.70 4.91 52.25
N TYR A 361 13.28 5.59 51.27
CA TYR A 361 14.59 5.31 50.68
C TYR A 361 15.33 6.64 50.51
N TYR A 362 16.64 6.61 50.29
CA TYR A 362 17.42 7.82 50.01
C TYR A 362 18.37 7.60 48.85
N ALA A 363 18.38 8.52 47.89
CA ALA A 363 19.31 8.57 46.78
C ALA A 363 20.32 9.71 46.99
N ASP A 364 21.59 9.48 46.62
CA ASP A 364 22.62 10.53 46.71
C ASP A 364 22.46 11.61 45.61
N SER A 365 23.39 12.56 45.57
CA SER A 365 23.42 13.64 44.57
C SER A 365 23.66 13.17 43.13
N LYS A 366 23.89 11.87 42.90
CA LYS A 366 23.98 11.22 41.58
C LYS A 366 22.78 10.30 41.31
N GLY A 367 21.76 10.33 42.18
CA GLY A 367 20.56 9.51 42.09
C GLY A 367 20.75 8.06 42.51
N VAL A 368 21.89 7.69 43.10
CA VAL A 368 22.17 6.32 43.52
C VAL A 368 21.56 6.05 44.90
N MET A 369 20.67 5.08 44.97
CA MET A 369 20.08 4.58 46.22
C MET A 369 21.17 4.17 47.22
N GLN A 370 21.04 4.58 48.46
CA GLN A 370 22.00 4.31 49.52
C GLN A 370 21.59 3.11 50.37
N GLU A 371 22.60 2.36 50.83
CA GLU A 371 22.47 1.22 51.73
C GLU A 371 23.43 1.36 52.93
N GLY A 372 23.11 0.70 54.04
CA GLY A 372 23.86 0.75 55.28
C GLY A 372 23.64 2.04 56.08
N TRP A 373 24.60 2.36 56.95
CA TRP A 373 24.60 3.59 57.74
C TRP A 373 24.94 4.82 56.88
N LYS A 374 24.16 5.88 57.00
CA LYS A 374 24.36 7.16 56.30
C LYS A 374 24.03 8.34 57.22
N GLN A 375 24.81 9.41 57.12
CA GLN A 375 24.48 10.69 57.74
C GLN A 375 23.81 11.60 56.70
N ILE A 376 22.63 12.11 57.02
CA ILE A 376 21.80 12.97 56.17
C ILE A 376 21.33 14.13 57.04
N ASP A 377 21.60 15.37 56.62
CA ASP A 377 21.20 16.59 57.34
C ASP A 377 21.56 16.56 58.85
N GLY A 378 22.78 16.08 59.14
CA GLY A 378 23.32 15.90 60.49
C GLY A 378 22.87 14.64 61.24
N ASN A 379 21.73 14.05 60.87
CA ASN A 379 21.16 12.88 61.52
C ASN A 379 21.69 11.57 60.91
N TRP A 380 21.80 10.52 61.72
CA TRP A 380 22.20 9.18 61.25
C TRP A 380 20.98 8.30 60.99
N PHE A 381 20.97 7.66 59.82
CA PHE A 381 19.94 6.74 59.36
C PHE A 381 20.59 5.40 58.96
N TYR A 382 19.80 4.32 58.99
CA TYR A 382 20.20 3.03 58.45
C TYR A 382 19.24 2.58 57.36
N PHE A 383 19.79 2.11 56.24
CA PHE A 383 19.05 1.56 55.10
C PHE A 383 19.43 0.08 54.92
N TYR A 384 18.45 -0.82 54.86
CA TYR A 384 18.72 -2.26 54.82
C TYR A 384 19.47 -2.69 53.55
N PRO A 385 20.66 -3.31 53.63
CA PRO A 385 21.40 -3.76 52.46
C PRO A 385 20.60 -4.72 51.57
N GLY A 386 20.71 -4.55 50.25
CA GLY A 386 19.93 -5.28 49.25
C GLY A 386 18.46 -4.85 49.08
N GLU A 387 17.86 -4.17 50.07
CA GLU A 387 16.48 -3.63 49.98
C GLU A 387 16.45 -2.10 49.81
N GLY A 388 17.40 -1.38 50.42
CA GLY A 388 17.50 0.09 50.40
C GLY A 388 16.51 0.84 51.30
N SER A 389 15.61 0.16 52.02
CA SER A 389 14.59 0.83 52.83
C SER A 389 15.12 1.29 54.19
N LYS A 390 14.64 2.46 54.64
CA LYS A 390 14.97 3.09 55.92
C LYS A 390 14.41 2.28 57.09
N ALA A 391 15.28 1.92 58.03
CA ALA A 391 14.88 1.37 59.32
C ALA A 391 14.11 2.41 60.15
N VAL A 392 13.07 1.96 60.87
CA VAL A 392 12.28 2.75 61.84
C VAL A 392 11.88 1.86 63.01
N ASN A 393 11.73 2.41 64.22
CA ASN A 393 11.27 1.72 65.43
C ASN A 393 11.95 0.35 65.67
N THR A 394 13.29 0.31 65.61
CA THR A 394 14.05 -0.96 65.63
C THR A 394 15.43 -0.79 66.27
N ASN A 395 16.19 -1.87 66.40
CA ASN A 395 17.60 -1.85 66.82
C ASN A 395 18.49 -2.45 65.74
N ILE A 396 19.54 -1.74 65.36
CA ILE A 396 20.54 -2.18 64.37
C ILE A 396 21.88 -2.34 65.10
N SER A 397 22.29 -3.59 65.35
CA SER A 397 23.60 -3.92 65.96
C SER A 397 23.91 -3.18 67.28
N GLY A 398 22.90 -2.96 68.12
CA GLY A 398 22.99 -2.21 69.38
C GLY A 398 22.43 -0.79 69.30
N PHE A 399 22.44 -0.15 68.12
CA PHE A 399 21.98 1.22 67.94
C PHE A 399 20.45 1.29 67.79
N ALA A 400 19.78 2.06 68.66
CA ALA A 400 18.33 2.23 68.64
C ALA A 400 17.90 3.28 67.60
N ILE A 401 16.91 2.93 66.78
CA ILE A 401 16.34 3.75 65.71
C ILE A 401 14.91 4.13 66.08
N ASP A 402 14.61 5.43 66.08
CA ASP A 402 13.27 5.94 66.43
C ASP A 402 12.24 5.81 65.29
N GLY A 403 11.03 6.33 65.50
CA GLY A 403 9.95 6.31 64.51
C GLY A 403 10.17 7.21 63.30
N GLU A 404 11.07 8.20 63.39
CA GLU A 404 11.50 9.04 62.27
C GLU A 404 12.62 8.35 61.45
N GLY A 405 13.20 7.28 61.99
CA GLY A 405 14.31 6.52 61.42
C GLY A 405 15.69 7.01 61.85
N ILE A 406 15.75 7.90 62.85
CA ILE A 406 16.97 8.54 63.31
C ILE A 406 17.58 7.70 64.44
N TRP A 407 18.90 7.48 64.38
CA TRP A 407 19.66 7.01 65.55
C TRP A 407 19.79 8.14 66.58
N ARG A 408 19.24 7.92 67.78
CA ARG A 408 19.49 8.76 68.96
C ARG A 408 20.56 8.09 69.83
N LYS A 409 21.53 8.88 70.29
CA LYS A 409 22.67 8.44 71.11
C LYS A 409 22.30 8.35 72.58
#